data_AF-A0A926XSL7-F1
#
_entry.id   AF-A0A926XSL7-F1
#
_cell.length_a   1.000
_cell.length_b   1.000
_cell.length_c   1.000
_cell.angle_alpha   90.00
_cell.angle_beta   90.00
_cell.angle_gamma   90.00
#
_symmetry.space_group_name_H-M   'P 1'
#
loop_
_entity.id
_entity.type
_entity.pdbx_description
1 polymer ?
#
loop_
_entity_poly.entity_id
_entity_poly.type
_entity_poly.pdbx_seq_one_letter_code
_entity_poly.pdbx_strand_id
1 'polypeptide(L)'
;MSLSLNQIEKKIEEIDRFANSSSQRYGRLLNWQNPPDPFWHYGIGLSDTHIFDTGRGLIPFERSEAKLVVGIDQIAFKPKLTIARLKYALYVFADWEYSLTGWNCEHLGRLIATDCPRCYQSSPIWWLCNMTPEGDHKIAHRIFNDYLKKVDSSLNR
;
A
#
# COMPACT_ATOMS: atom_id res chain seq x y z
N MET A 1 -16.34 0.20 -2.29
CA MET A 1 -16.84 1.14 -3.31
C MET A 1 -15.72 1.32 -4.31
N SER A 2 -15.94 0.98 -5.57
CA SER A 2 -14.97 1.21 -6.64
C SER A 2 -14.75 2.70 -6.83
N LEU A 3 -13.50 3.15 -6.90
CA LEU A 3 -13.19 4.53 -7.29
C LEU A 3 -13.35 4.68 -8.81
N SER A 4 -13.88 5.82 -9.25
CA SER A 4 -13.82 6.21 -10.67
C SER A 4 -12.42 6.72 -11.03
N LEU A 5 -12.10 6.77 -12.33
CA LEU A 5 -10.84 7.33 -12.81
C LEU A 5 -10.59 8.75 -12.27
N ASN A 6 -11.59 9.63 -12.30
CA ASN A 6 -11.46 10.98 -11.76
C ASN A 6 -11.14 11.01 -10.26
N GLN A 7 -11.66 10.04 -9.48
CA GLN A 7 -11.32 9.93 -8.07
C GLN A 7 -9.89 9.42 -7.85
N ILE A 8 -9.40 8.53 -8.73
CA ILE A 8 -8.01 8.06 -8.72
C ILE A 8 -7.06 9.22 -9.05
N GLU A 9 -7.33 9.98 -10.12
CA GLU A 9 -6.52 11.15 -10.49
C GLU A 9 -6.46 12.17 -9.36
N LYS A 10 -7.60 12.48 -8.73
CA LYS A 10 -7.63 13.38 -7.57
C LYS A 10 -6.75 12.88 -6.41
N LYS A 11 -6.76 11.57 -6.13
CA LYS A 11 -5.89 10.99 -5.08
C LYS A 11 -4.41 11.07 -5.47
N ILE A 12 -4.08 10.92 -6.75
CA ILE A 12 -2.71 11.10 -7.26
C ILE A 12 -2.26 12.56 -7.11
N GLU A 13 -3.12 13.53 -7.43
CA GLU A 13 -2.85 14.95 -7.19
C GLU A 13 -2.62 15.26 -5.71
N GLU A 14 -3.40 14.64 -4.82
CA GLU A 14 -3.21 14.80 -3.37
C GLU A 14 -1.90 14.15 -2.90
N ILE A 15 -1.51 12.98 -3.43
CA ILE A 15 -0.18 12.39 -3.19
C ILE A 15 0.91 13.39 -3.56
N ASP A 16 0.82 13.99 -4.76
CA ASP A 16 1.82 14.96 -5.24
C ASP A 16 1.85 16.24 -4.41
N ARG A 17 0.69 16.72 -3.97
CA ARG A 17 0.58 17.90 -3.12
C ARG A 17 1.27 17.71 -1.76
N PHE A 18 1.11 16.54 -1.15
CA PHE A 18 1.63 16.26 0.19
C PHE A 18 3.02 15.61 0.21
N ALA A 19 3.53 15.19 -0.95
CA ALA A 19 4.84 14.59 -1.10
C ALA A 19 5.95 15.62 -0.82
N ASN A 20 6.81 15.33 0.16
CA ASN A 20 8.04 16.05 0.39
C ASN A 20 9.23 15.09 0.31
N SER A 21 9.97 15.11 -0.79
CA SER A 21 11.11 14.22 -1.03
C SER A 21 12.28 14.38 -0.06
N SER A 22 12.35 15.52 0.66
CA SER A 22 13.35 15.76 1.69
C SER A 22 13.00 15.13 3.04
N SER A 23 11.75 14.69 3.22
CA SER A 23 11.31 14.00 4.43
C SER A 23 11.97 12.62 4.55
N GLN A 24 12.37 12.25 5.76
CA GLN A 24 12.87 10.91 6.05
C GLN A 24 11.78 9.84 5.91
N ARG A 25 10.50 10.24 5.95
CA ARG A 25 9.34 9.35 5.83
C ARG A 25 8.89 9.17 4.38
N TYR A 26 9.35 10.02 3.46
CA TYR A 26 8.95 9.99 2.06
C TYR A 26 9.19 8.60 1.45
N GLY A 27 8.15 8.03 0.85
CA GLY A 27 8.19 6.72 0.20
C GLY A 27 8.60 5.55 1.11
N ARG A 28 8.49 5.71 2.44
CA ARG A 28 8.74 4.64 3.42
C ARG A 28 7.42 4.00 3.84
N LEU A 29 7.46 2.70 4.10
CA LEU A 29 6.34 1.99 4.73
C LEU A 29 6.29 2.34 6.21
N LEU A 30 5.14 2.80 6.66
CA LEU A 30 4.88 3.20 8.03
C LEU A 30 3.78 2.34 8.65
N ASN A 31 3.82 2.21 9.97
CA ASN A 31 2.74 1.60 10.74
C ASN A 31 2.36 2.41 11.99
N TRP A 32 1.15 2.22 12.47
CA TRP A 32 0.65 2.82 13.70
C TRP A 32 -0.48 1.99 14.31
N GLN A 33 -0.85 2.29 15.54
CA GLN A 33 -2.05 1.79 16.20
C GLN A 33 -2.95 2.96 16.59
N ASN A 34 -4.25 2.70 16.71
CA ASN A 34 -5.25 3.66 17.15
C ASN A 34 -5.81 3.21 18.51
N PRO A 35 -5.20 3.53 19.67
CA PRO A 35 -5.74 3.09 20.95
C PRO A 35 -7.25 3.43 21.06
N PRO A 36 -8.12 2.48 21.43
CA PRO A 36 -7.82 1.15 21.98
C PRO A 36 -7.71 0.00 20.95
N ASP A 37 -7.73 0.28 19.65
CA ASP A 37 -7.60 -0.70 18.56
C ASP A 37 -6.27 -1.48 18.64
N PRO A 38 -6.29 -2.82 18.82
CA PRO A 38 -5.09 -3.64 18.86
C PRO A 38 -4.46 -3.85 17.48
N PHE A 39 -5.14 -3.50 16.38
CA PHE A 39 -4.66 -3.75 15.02
C PHE A 39 -3.65 -2.72 14.56
N TRP A 40 -2.59 -3.21 13.91
CA TRP A 40 -1.64 -2.37 13.20
C TRP A 40 -2.24 -1.91 11.88
N HIS A 41 -2.16 -0.60 11.64
CA HIS A 41 -2.49 0.02 10.37
C HIS A 41 -1.22 0.37 9.63
N TYR A 42 -1.30 0.41 8.30
CA TYR A 42 -0.15 0.63 7.43
C TYR A 42 -0.42 1.70 6.38
N GLY A 43 0.64 2.39 5.97
CA GLY A 43 0.58 3.42 4.95
C GLY A 43 1.95 3.79 4.39
N ILE A 44 1.96 4.59 3.33
CA ILE A 44 3.21 5.09 2.72
C ILE A 44 3.42 6.54 3.14
N GLY A 45 4.58 6.85 3.71
CA GLY A 45 4.89 8.23 4.11
C GLY A 45 5.01 9.15 2.90
N LEU A 46 4.34 10.30 2.99
CA LEU A 46 4.38 11.35 1.97
C LEU A 46 5.27 12.51 2.44
N SER A 47 5.20 12.87 3.72
CA SER A 47 6.02 13.90 4.34
C SER A 47 6.20 13.63 5.84
N ASP A 48 6.77 14.58 6.56
CA ASP A 48 6.95 14.48 8.02
C ASP A 48 5.61 14.44 8.76
N THR A 49 4.53 14.95 8.15
CA THR A 49 3.20 15.01 8.75
C THR A 49 2.18 14.13 8.04
N HIS A 50 2.34 13.85 6.74
CA HIS A 50 1.34 13.14 5.94
C HIS A 50 1.74 11.71 5.60
N ILE A 51 0.74 10.82 5.63
CA ILE A 51 0.81 9.43 5.21
C ILE A 51 -0.31 9.18 4.21
N PHE A 52 -0.06 8.36 3.20
CA PHE A 52 -1.09 7.77 2.38
C PHE A 52 -1.64 6.50 3.05
N ASP A 53 -2.93 6.48 3.35
CA ASP A 53 -3.63 5.30 3.86
C ASP A 53 -3.62 4.19 2.81
N THR A 54 -3.07 3.02 3.15
CA THR A 54 -3.17 1.83 2.28
C THR A 54 -4.33 0.93 2.67
N GLY A 55 -5.15 1.35 3.64
CA GLY A 55 -6.40 0.73 4.02
C GLY A 55 -7.58 1.14 3.16
N ARG A 56 -8.77 1.13 3.76
CA ARG A 56 -10.03 1.37 3.04
C ARG A 56 -10.15 2.80 2.49
N GLY A 57 -9.48 3.77 3.10
CA GLY A 57 -9.61 5.17 2.70
C GLY A 57 -8.90 5.48 1.39
N LEU A 58 -7.72 4.89 1.17
CA LEU A 58 -6.84 5.19 0.03
C LEU A 58 -6.65 6.71 -0.15
N ILE A 59 -6.43 7.44 0.95
CA ILE A 59 -6.30 8.90 0.97
C ILE A 59 -5.07 9.33 1.76
N PRO A 60 -4.44 10.46 1.41
CA PRO A 60 -3.55 11.15 2.33
C PRO A 60 -4.28 11.62 3.59
N PHE A 61 -3.60 11.55 4.72
CA PHE A 61 -4.07 12.10 5.99
C PHE A 61 -2.89 12.44 6.90
N GLU A 62 -3.13 13.30 7.89
CA GLU A 62 -2.12 13.68 8.87
C GLU A 62 -1.93 12.60 9.93
N ARG A 63 -0.67 12.19 10.14
CA ARG A 63 -0.26 11.38 11.27
C ARG A 63 1.25 11.47 11.50
N SER A 64 1.66 12.25 12.48
CA SER A 64 3.07 12.39 12.90
C SER A 64 3.62 11.14 13.62
N GLU A 65 2.79 10.45 14.39
CA GLU A 65 3.21 9.36 15.29
C GLU A 65 3.45 7.99 14.62
N ALA A 66 3.29 7.88 13.30
CA ALA A 66 3.52 6.61 12.62
C ALA A 66 5.01 6.28 12.52
N LYS A 67 5.35 5.03 12.77
CA LYS A 67 6.72 4.53 12.86
C LYS A 67 7.13 3.85 11.57
N LEU A 68 8.42 3.84 11.28
CA LEU A 68 8.98 3.05 10.19
C LEU A 68 8.79 1.56 10.46
N VAL A 69 8.36 0.80 9.45
CA VAL A 69 8.33 -0.66 9.55
C VAL A 69 9.78 -1.18 9.53
N VAL A 70 10.15 -1.91 10.57
CA VAL A 70 11.52 -2.42 10.77
C VAL A 70 11.73 -3.75 10.04
N GLY A 71 12.97 -4.03 9.63
CA GLY A 71 13.35 -5.34 9.05
C GLY A 71 12.99 -5.53 7.58
N ILE A 72 12.68 -4.44 6.87
CA ILE A 72 12.41 -4.45 5.43
C ILE A 72 13.47 -3.73 4.60
N ASP A 73 14.47 -3.09 5.23
CA ASP A 73 15.39 -2.16 4.53
C ASP A 73 16.13 -2.81 3.36
N GLN A 74 16.50 -4.08 3.48
CA GLN A 74 17.19 -4.83 2.43
C GLN A 74 16.29 -5.14 1.22
N ILE A 75 14.98 -5.12 1.41
CA ILE A 75 13.96 -5.45 0.39
C ILE A 75 13.05 -4.26 0.08
N ALA A 76 13.31 -3.07 0.64
CA ALA A 76 12.53 -1.89 0.35
C ALA A 76 13.00 -1.26 -0.97
N PHE A 77 12.06 -0.73 -1.75
CA PHE A 77 12.38 0.11 -2.88
C PHE A 77 12.91 1.47 -2.44
N LYS A 78 13.61 2.15 -3.35
CA LYS A 78 14.00 3.55 -3.15
C LYS A 78 12.73 4.42 -2.99
N PRO A 79 12.77 5.49 -2.17
CA PRO A 79 11.60 6.34 -1.88
C PRO A 79 10.79 6.77 -3.11
N LYS A 80 11.47 7.33 -4.12
CA LYS A 80 10.85 7.82 -5.34
C LYS A 80 10.13 6.72 -6.12
N LEU A 81 10.72 5.52 -6.12
CA LEU A 81 10.16 4.35 -6.78
C LEU A 81 8.90 3.86 -6.06
N THR A 82 8.93 3.85 -4.72
CA THR A 82 7.75 3.53 -3.89
C THR A 82 6.58 4.47 -4.19
N ILE A 83 6.83 5.77 -4.33
CA ILE A 83 5.78 6.76 -4.63
C ILE A 83 5.24 6.59 -6.04
N ALA A 84 6.09 6.30 -7.03
CA ALA A 84 5.63 5.98 -8.38
C ALA A 84 4.75 4.72 -8.37
N ARG A 85 5.19 3.66 -7.69
CA ARG A 85 4.41 2.42 -7.51
C ARG A 85 3.08 2.68 -6.79
N LEU A 86 3.06 3.53 -5.76
CA LEU A 86 1.84 3.89 -5.05
C LEU A 86 0.78 4.47 -6.00
N LYS A 87 1.16 5.40 -6.87
CA LYS A 87 0.23 5.99 -7.85
C LYS A 87 -0.33 4.94 -8.80
N TYR A 88 0.53 4.06 -9.32
CA TYR A 88 0.08 2.99 -10.21
C TYR A 88 -0.79 1.93 -9.52
N ALA A 89 -0.53 1.66 -8.24
CA ALA A 89 -1.36 0.75 -7.46
C ALA A 89 -2.80 1.24 -7.33
N LEU A 90 -3.06 2.55 -7.37
CA LEU A 90 -4.43 3.08 -7.36
C LEU A 90 -5.21 2.73 -8.64
N TYR A 91 -4.57 2.69 -9.81
CA TYR A 91 -5.27 2.24 -11.02
C TYR A 91 -5.63 0.74 -11.00
N VAL A 92 -4.94 -0.05 -10.18
CA VAL A 92 -5.05 -1.51 -10.20
C VAL A 92 -5.92 -2.04 -9.06
N PHE A 93 -5.86 -1.40 -7.90
CA PHE A 93 -6.41 -1.94 -6.65
C PHE A 93 -7.43 -1.05 -5.96
N ALA A 94 -7.78 0.11 -6.52
CA ALA A 94 -8.75 1.03 -5.95
C ALA A 94 -10.16 0.45 -5.77
N ASP A 95 -10.49 -0.57 -6.55
CA ASP A 95 -11.77 -1.27 -6.58
C ASP A 95 -11.76 -2.60 -5.81
N TRP A 96 -10.59 -3.05 -5.35
CA TRP A 96 -10.46 -4.29 -4.59
C TRP A 96 -11.11 -4.16 -3.21
N GLU A 97 -11.86 -5.19 -2.83
CA GLU A 97 -12.52 -5.22 -1.53
C GLU A 97 -11.51 -5.42 -0.40
N TYR A 98 -11.47 -4.44 0.51
CA TYR A 98 -10.67 -4.52 1.72
C TYR A 98 -11.24 -5.58 2.68
N SER A 99 -10.42 -6.52 3.14
CA SER A 99 -10.75 -7.51 4.16
C SER A 99 -9.64 -7.63 5.19
N LEU A 100 -9.99 -7.63 6.48
CA LEU A 100 -9.01 -7.62 7.57
C LEU A 100 -8.02 -8.81 7.52
N THR A 101 -8.51 -9.99 7.15
CA THR A 101 -7.75 -11.25 7.08
C THR A 101 -7.24 -11.59 5.67
N GLY A 102 -7.60 -10.81 4.66
CA GLY A 102 -7.21 -11.01 3.25
C GLY A 102 -6.52 -9.75 2.71
N TRP A 103 -7.05 -9.17 1.64
CA TRP A 103 -6.52 -7.93 1.07
C TRP A 103 -6.68 -6.75 2.04
N ASN A 104 -5.59 -6.35 2.69
CA ASN A 104 -5.59 -5.31 3.71
C ASN A 104 -4.45 -4.29 3.53
N CYS A 105 -4.34 -3.35 4.48
CA CYS A 105 -3.39 -2.25 4.42
C CYS A 105 -1.93 -2.74 4.42
N GLU A 106 -1.60 -3.79 5.18
CA GLU A 106 -0.24 -4.32 5.17
C GLU A 106 0.10 -4.96 3.83
N HIS A 107 -0.82 -5.72 3.25
CA HIS A 107 -0.61 -6.36 1.95
C HIS A 107 -0.30 -5.33 0.86
N LEU A 108 -1.17 -4.33 0.72
CA LEU A 108 -1.00 -3.28 -0.29
C LEU A 108 0.26 -2.45 -0.01
N GLY A 109 0.46 -2.02 1.24
CA GLY A 109 1.63 -1.24 1.65
C GLY A 109 2.95 -1.96 1.36
N ARG A 110 3.05 -3.26 1.68
CA ARG A 110 4.24 -4.06 1.37
C ARG A 110 4.38 -4.38 -0.11
N LEU A 111 3.30 -4.66 -0.83
CA LEU A 111 3.37 -4.84 -2.28
C LEU A 111 3.97 -3.60 -2.94
N ILE A 112 3.51 -2.41 -2.57
CA ILE A 112 4.02 -1.14 -3.08
C ILE A 112 5.48 -0.92 -2.66
N ALA A 113 5.80 -1.08 -1.38
CA ALA A 113 7.09 -0.69 -0.82
C ALA A 113 8.22 -1.71 -1.00
N THR A 114 7.91 -3.00 -1.17
CA THR A 114 8.93 -4.06 -1.19
C THR A 114 8.78 -5.06 -2.33
N ASP A 115 7.65 -5.08 -3.04
CA ASP A 115 7.27 -6.15 -3.98
C ASP A 115 7.06 -7.52 -3.32
N CYS A 116 6.92 -7.54 -1.99
CA CYS A 116 6.75 -8.77 -1.21
C CYS A 116 5.56 -8.58 -0.26
N PRO A 117 4.31 -8.69 -0.75
CA PRO A 117 3.14 -8.60 0.11
C PRO A 117 3.21 -9.67 1.20
N ARG A 118 2.83 -9.32 2.43
CA ARG A 118 2.65 -10.30 3.49
C ARG A 118 1.18 -10.67 3.61
N CYS A 119 0.91 -11.95 3.40
CA CYS A 119 -0.29 -12.55 3.94
C CYS A 119 -0.02 -13.02 5.35
N TYR A 120 -0.94 -12.73 6.28
CA TYR A 120 -0.95 -13.34 7.61
C TYR A 120 -1.25 -14.84 7.45
N GLN A 121 -0.25 -15.56 6.95
CA GLN A 121 -0.23 -16.99 6.70
C GLN A 121 1.05 -17.56 7.31
N SER A 122 1.25 -17.32 8.61
CA SER A 122 2.10 -18.19 9.42
C SER A 122 1.19 -19.16 10.19
N SER A 123 0.85 -20.28 9.52
CA SER A 123 0.25 -21.53 10.05
C SER A 123 -1.22 -21.47 10.53
N PRO A 124 -2.05 -22.52 10.43
CA PRO A 124 -2.22 -23.62 9.45
C PRO A 124 -3.45 -23.44 8.53
N ILE A 125 -4.12 -22.27 8.51
CA ILE A 125 -5.49 -22.11 7.97
C ILE A 125 -5.55 -21.42 6.59
N TRP A 126 -4.68 -21.83 5.67
CA TRP A 126 -4.55 -21.23 4.33
C TRP A 126 -5.81 -21.33 3.44
N TRP A 127 -6.75 -22.23 3.77
CA TRP A 127 -7.99 -22.45 3.02
C TRP A 127 -9.12 -21.46 3.36
N LEU A 128 -9.04 -20.73 4.48
CA LEU A 128 -9.99 -19.65 4.82
C LEU A 128 -9.71 -18.35 4.07
N CYS A 129 -8.57 -18.25 3.36
CA CYS A 129 -8.21 -17.08 2.56
C CYS A 129 -9.02 -16.96 1.25
N ASN A 130 -10.01 -17.84 1.05
CA ASN A 130 -10.97 -17.82 -0.06
C ASN A 130 -12.35 -17.25 0.36
N MET A 131 -12.46 -16.54 1.50
CA MET A 131 -13.77 -16.08 1.99
C MET A 131 -14.29 -14.77 1.38
N THR A 132 -13.71 -14.30 0.27
CA THR A 132 -14.49 -13.59 -0.75
C THR A 132 -14.33 -14.35 -2.09
N PRO A 133 -15.43 -14.65 -2.81
CA PRO A 133 -15.36 -15.35 -4.09
C PRO A 133 -14.55 -14.60 -5.16
N GLU A 134 -14.25 -13.31 -4.98
CA GLU A 134 -13.54 -12.47 -5.95
C GLU A 134 -12.13 -11.99 -5.53
N GLY A 135 -11.60 -12.36 -4.35
CA GLY A 135 -10.38 -11.76 -3.78
C GLY A 135 -9.05 -12.49 -4.04
N ASP A 136 -8.43 -12.29 -5.21
CA ASP A 136 -7.17 -12.93 -5.59
C ASP A 136 -5.90 -12.17 -5.09
N HIS A 137 -5.81 -11.99 -3.77
CA HIS A 137 -4.61 -11.47 -3.11
C HIS A 137 -3.32 -12.27 -3.41
N LYS A 138 -3.43 -13.57 -3.76
CA LYS A 138 -2.28 -14.41 -4.18
C LYS A 138 -1.71 -13.95 -5.52
N ILE A 139 -2.54 -13.42 -6.41
CA ILE A 139 -2.08 -12.91 -7.71
C ILE A 139 -1.88 -11.40 -7.71
N ALA A 140 -2.18 -10.68 -6.63
CA ALA A 140 -1.98 -9.22 -6.57
C ALA A 140 -0.57 -8.81 -7.01
N HIS A 141 0.46 -9.55 -6.58
CA HIS A 141 1.83 -9.36 -7.04
C HIS A 141 1.98 -9.52 -8.56
N ARG A 142 1.42 -10.60 -9.12
CA ARG A 142 1.45 -10.87 -10.56
C ARG A 142 0.68 -9.81 -11.35
N ILE A 143 -0.54 -9.47 -10.95
CA ILE A 143 -1.37 -8.44 -11.58
C ILE A 143 -0.62 -7.11 -11.59
N PHE A 144 -0.05 -6.71 -10.46
CA PHE A 144 0.65 -5.44 -10.38
C PHE A 144 1.87 -5.43 -11.29
N ASN A 145 2.68 -6.49 -11.26
CA ASN A 145 3.86 -6.58 -12.11
C ASN A 145 3.52 -6.62 -13.60
N ASP A 146 2.45 -7.31 -13.99
CA ASP A 146 1.98 -7.37 -15.37
C ASP A 146 1.41 -6.03 -15.83
N TYR A 147 0.77 -5.27 -14.93
CA TYR A 147 0.37 -3.88 -15.21
C TYR A 147 1.60 -2.98 -15.37
N LEU A 148 2.55 -3.02 -14.43
CA LEU A 148 3.77 -2.22 -14.48
C LEU A 148 4.61 -2.53 -15.73
N LYS A 149 4.72 -3.79 -16.16
CA LYS A 149 5.37 -4.13 -17.45
C LYS A 149 4.79 -3.39 -18.64
N LYS A 150 3.49 -3.08 -18.63
CA LYS A 150 2.81 -2.38 -19.72
C LYS A 150 2.98 -0.87 -19.66
N VAL A 151 3.00 -0.29 -18.46
CA VAL A 151 2.99 1.18 -18.28
C VAL A 151 4.36 1.77 -17.95
N ASP A 152 5.18 1.08 -17.17
CA ASP A 152 6.56 1.44 -16.83
C ASP A 152 7.28 0.24 -16.21
N SER A 153 8.03 -0.51 -17.04
CA SER A 153 8.73 -1.72 -16.60
C SER A 153 9.87 -1.44 -15.63
N SER A 154 10.35 -0.19 -15.52
CA SER A 154 11.42 0.18 -14.58
C SER A 154 10.96 0.16 -13.11
N LEU A 155 9.64 0.07 -12.89
CA LEU A 155 9.02 0.01 -11.57
C LEU A 155 8.98 -1.40 -10.97
N ASN A 156 9.35 -2.43 -11.74
CA ASN A 156 9.50 -3.80 -11.26
C ASN A 156 10.88 -4.04 -10.64
N ARG A 157 11.00 -5.12 -9.85
CA ARG A 157 12.31 -5.65 -9.43
C ARG A 157 13.01 -6.38 -10.56
#